data_AF-A0A951II20-F1
#
_entry.id   AF-A0A951II20-F1
#
_cell.length_a   1.000
_cell.length_b   1.000
_cell.length_c   1.000
_cell.angle_alpha   90.00
_cell.angle_beta   90.00
_cell.angle_gamma   90.00
#
_symmetry.space_group_name_H-M   'P 1'
#
loop_
_entity.id
_entity.type
_entity.pdbx_description
1 polymer ?
#
loop_
_entity_poly.entity_id
_entity_poly.type
_entity_poly.pdbx_seq_one_letter_code
_entity_poly.pdbx_strand_id
1 'polypeptide(L)'
;MSLAVPGGTPRWSLFAWCVLPILSACNPTFNWRELRPEGSPLQALMPCKPESAARPVPLDGRAPVELHMHSCDAGGLTFAVAWAELDDEARVSGALTGWRRASLAAVRLDPSRGDDPTTRWNAAVPGATQAQGLMAQGSDHQGRAVQVRAVHFARGAQVFQAAVYGQGMSDEVTATFFEGLKLP
;
A
#
# COMPACT_ATOMS: atom_id res chain seq x y z
N MET A 1 72.93 -2.11 57.71
CA MET A 1 71.69 -2.89 57.95
C MET A 1 70.52 -1.98 57.65
N SER A 2 69.65 -2.45 56.76
CA SER A 2 68.22 -2.12 56.55
C SER A 2 67.79 -0.64 56.44
N LEU A 3 67.34 -0.17 55.26
CA LEU A 3 65.94 -0.23 54.73
C LEU A 3 65.02 0.73 55.53
N ALA A 4 64.13 1.56 54.99
CA ALA A 4 63.56 1.71 53.66
C ALA A 4 62.87 3.10 53.58
N VAL A 5 62.72 3.61 52.35
CA VAL A 5 61.82 4.72 51.99
C VAL A 5 60.48 4.12 51.54
N PRO A 6 59.30 4.62 51.96
CA PRO A 6 58.06 4.35 51.26
C PRO A 6 57.67 5.56 50.40
N GLY A 7 57.74 5.38 49.08
CA GLY A 7 57.09 6.25 48.10
C GLY A 7 55.60 5.94 48.03
N GLY A 8 54.76 6.94 48.25
CA GLY A 8 53.33 6.89 47.97
C GLY A 8 53.06 7.34 46.54
N THR A 9 52.54 6.46 45.70
CA THR A 9 52.02 6.82 44.37
C THR A 9 50.53 7.18 44.48
N PRO A 10 50.08 8.30 43.88
CA PRO A 10 48.66 8.61 43.79
C PRO A 10 47.98 7.77 42.70
N ARG A 11 46.92 7.07 43.11
CA ARG A 11 46.10 6.18 42.28
C ARG A 11 45.14 7.02 41.43
N TRP A 12 45.51 7.30 40.18
CA TRP A 12 44.65 7.99 39.21
C TRP A 12 43.49 7.08 38.80
N SER A 13 42.30 7.34 39.32
CA SER A 13 41.06 6.69 38.88
C SER A 13 40.68 7.20 37.48
N LEU A 14 40.95 6.37 36.47
CA LEU A 14 40.44 6.56 35.12
C LEU A 14 38.91 6.37 35.13
N PHE A 15 38.17 7.48 35.11
CA PHE A 15 36.73 7.48 34.87
C PHE A 15 36.52 7.19 33.37
N ALA A 16 36.28 5.93 33.04
CA ALA A 16 35.91 5.52 31.69
C ALA A 16 34.47 6.01 31.38
N TRP A 17 34.37 7.16 30.71
CA TRP A 17 33.12 7.62 30.11
C TRP A 17 32.71 6.65 28.99
N CYS A 18 31.75 5.77 29.28
CA CYS A 18 30.99 5.07 28.26
C CYS A 18 30.14 6.09 27.50
N VAL A 19 30.64 6.53 26.35
CA VAL A 19 29.84 7.24 25.34
C VAL A 19 28.84 6.23 24.79
N LEU A 20 27.59 6.29 25.25
CA LEU A 20 26.48 5.54 24.67
C LEU A 20 26.17 6.13 23.29
N PRO A 21 26.32 5.39 22.18
CA PRO A 21 25.85 5.85 20.88
C PRO A 21 24.32 5.86 20.91
N ILE A 22 23.72 7.05 20.81
CA ILE A 22 22.29 7.21 20.58
C ILE A 22 22.04 6.77 19.14
N LEU A 23 21.67 5.50 18.96
CA LEU A 23 21.15 4.98 17.71
C LEU A 23 19.78 5.64 17.46
N SER A 24 19.79 6.79 16.81
CA SER A 24 18.61 7.31 16.12
C SER A 24 18.26 6.31 15.03
N ALA A 25 17.38 5.35 15.33
CA ALA A 25 16.80 4.50 14.32
C ALA A 25 15.96 5.39 13.41
N CYS A 26 16.55 5.84 12.30
CA CYS A 26 15.82 6.45 11.19
C CYS A 26 14.80 5.43 10.70
N ASN A 27 13.56 5.49 11.20
CA ASN A 27 12.47 4.73 10.61
C ASN A 27 12.05 5.46 9.33
N PRO A 28 12.28 4.90 8.14
CA PRO A 28 11.88 5.55 6.90
C PRO A 28 10.35 5.73 6.89
N THR A 29 9.88 6.84 6.32
CA THR A 29 8.44 7.11 6.16
C THR A 29 7.70 5.96 5.47
N PHE A 30 8.38 5.27 4.55
CA PHE A 30 7.89 4.08 3.86
C PHE A 30 8.78 2.88 4.22
N ASN A 31 8.23 1.97 5.02
CA ASN A 31 8.85 0.72 5.45
C ASN A 31 8.28 -0.45 4.61
N TRP A 32 8.77 -0.55 3.38
CA TRP A 32 8.30 -1.52 2.39
C TRP A 32 8.47 -2.96 2.89
N ARG A 33 7.37 -3.70 2.84
CA ARG A 33 7.30 -5.10 3.23
C ARG A 33 6.46 -5.87 2.26
N GLU A 34 6.81 -7.13 2.06
CA GLU A 34 6.05 -8.05 1.25
C GLU A 34 4.76 -8.45 1.97
N LEU A 35 3.66 -8.45 1.22
CA LEU A 35 2.34 -8.92 1.64
C LEU A 35 1.92 -10.07 0.73
N ARG A 36 1.46 -11.17 1.33
CA ARG A 36 0.78 -12.28 0.67
C ARG A 36 -0.56 -12.49 1.37
N PRO A 37 -1.67 -11.90 0.87
CA PRO A 37 -2.95 -12.00 1.53
C PRO A 37 -3.46 -13.46 1.52
N GLU A 38 -4.04 -13.90 2.64
CA GLU A 38 -4.61 -15.25 2.74
C GLU A 38 -5.80 -15.41 1.78
N GLY A 39 -5.97 -16.59 1.17
CA GLY A 39 -7.06 -16.84 0.22
C GLY A 39 -6.87 -16.18 -1.14
N SER A 40 -5.69 -15.64 -1.42
CA SER A 40 -5.33 -15.01 -2.69
C SER A 40 -3.91 -15.41 -3.09
N PRO A 41 -3.64 -15.58 -4.40
CA PRO A 41 -2.27 -15.77 -4.86
C PRO A 41 -1.50 -14.45 -4.96
N LEU A 42 -2.14 -13.31 -4.74
CA LEU A 42 -1.54 -12.00 -4.91
C LEU A 42 -0.31 -11.85 -4.02
N GLN A 43 0.77 -11.38 -4.61
CA GLN A 43 1.88 -10.76 -3.90
C GLN A 43 1.87 -9.26 -4.14
N ALA A 44 2.08 -8.49 -3.08
CA ALA A 44 2.17 -7.04 -3.13
C ALA A 44 3.29 -6.52 -2.20
N LEU A 45 3.62 -5.24 -2.35
CA LEU A 45 4.41 -4.49 -1.37
C LEU A 45 3.50 -3.50 -0.64
N MET A 46 3.65 -3.39 0.68
CA MET A 46 2.99 -2.38 1.51
C MET A 46 4.04 -1.49 2.18
N PRO A 47 3.84 -0.17 2.29
CA PRO A 47 4.82 0.73 2.90
C PRO A 47 4.78 0.75 4.43
N CYS A 48 3.84 0.04 5.04
CA CYS A 48 3.61 -0.02 6.47
C CYS A 48 2.93 -1.33 6.83
N LYS A 49 2.69 -1.57 8.13
CA LYS A 49 1.88 -2.73 8.56
C LYS A 49 0.44 -2.50 8.11
N PRO A 50 -0.12 -3.35 7.23
CA PRO A 50 -1.50 -3.21 6.83
C PRO A 50 -2.45 -3.63 7.96
N GLU A 51 -3.55 -2.91 8.08
CA GLU A 51 -4.75 -3.37 8.76
C GLU A 51 -5.61 -4.17 7.79
N SER A 52 -6.43 -5.08 8.31
CA SER A 52 -7.26 -5.98 7.50
C SER A 52 -8.73 -5.66 7.72
N ALA A 53 -9.51 -5.66 6.65
CA ALA A 53 -10.96 -5.51 6.68
C ALA A 53 -11.60 -6.45 5.66
N ALA A 54 -12.81 -6.91 5.95
CA ALA A 54 -13.65 -7.65 5.02
C ALA A 54 -15.08 -7.08 5.06
N ARG A 55 -15.71 -6.92 3.91
CA ARG A 55 -17.12 -6.53 3.82
C ARG A 55 -17.76 -6.95 2.49
N PRO A 56 -19.07 -7.19 2.46
CA PRO A 56 -19.78 -7.44 1.21
C PRO A 56 -19.90 -6.15 0.40
N VAL A 57 -19.65 -6.22 -0.92
CA VAL A 57 -19.77 -5.08 -1.83
C VAL A 57 -20.43 -5.49 -3.17
N PRO A 58 -21.27 -4.62 -3.77
CA PRO A 58 -21.86 -4.88 -5.08
C PRO A 58 -20.94 -4.41 -6.22
N LEU A 59 -19.96 -5.25 -6.63
CA LEU A 59 -18.98 -4.86 -7.66
C LEU A 59 -19.57 -4.69 -9.06
N ASP A 60 -20.56 -5.49 -9.43
CA ASP A 60 -21.13 -5.57 -10.78
C ASP A 60 -22.66 -5.38 -10.79
N GLY A 61 -23.21 -4.79 -9.72
CA GLY A 61 -24.65 -4.57 -9.57
C GLY A 61 -25.48 -5.85 -9.33
N ARG A 62 -24.82 -6.99 -9.11
CA ARG A 62 -25.44 -8.27 -8.72
C ARG A 62 -25.35 -8.49 -7.22
N ALA A 63 -25.51 -9.75 -6.80
CA ALA A 63 -25.32 -10.18 -5.42
C ALA A 63 -23.95 -9.68 -4.89
N PRO A 64 -23.92 -9.10 -3.68
CA PRO A 64 -22.67 -8.66 -3.07
C PRO A 64 -21.67 -9.81 -2.95
N VAL A 65 -20.41 -9.49 -3.20
CA VAL A 65 -19.28 -10.41 -3.00
C VAL A 65 -18.47 -9.95 -1.80
N GLU A 66 -17.94 -10.89 -1.03
CA GLU A 66 -17.07 -10.55 0.11
C GLU A 66 -15.76 -9.98 -0.42
N LEU A 67 -15.48 -8.72 -0.09
CA LEU A 67 -14.27 -8.02 -0.46
C LEU A 67 -13.33 -7.98 0.74
N HIS A 68 -12.16 -8.57 0.57
CA HIS A 68 -11.06 -8.51 1.53
C HIS A 68 -10.13 -7.37 1.16
N MET A 69 -9.63 -6.64 2.17
CA MET A 69 -8.79 -5.47 1.97
C MET A 69 -7.70 -5.40 3.04
N HIS A 70 -6.50 -5.06 2.57
CA HIS A 70 -5.38 -4.64 3.38
C HIS A 70 -5.06 -3.19 3.07
N SER A 71 -4.98 -2.33 4.09
CA SER A 71 -4.66 -0.91 3.91
C SER A 71 -3.78 -0.36 5.01
N CYS A 72 -2.98 0.65 4.70
CA CYS A 72 -2.30 1.46 5.71
C CYS A 72 -1.98 2.87 5.20
N ASP A 73 -1.74 3.79 6.13
CA ASP A 73 -1.36 5.17 5.85
C ASP A 73 0.14 5.37 6.08
N ALA A 74 0.83 5.92 5.09
CA ALA A 74 2.26 6.27 5.15
C ALA A 74 2.54 7.53 4.34
N GLY A 75 3.31 8.46 4.90
CA GLY A 75 3.71 9.68 4.19
C GLY A 75 2.56 10.57 3.73
N GLY A 76 1.41 10.55 4.42
CA GLY A 76 0.21 11.30 4.03
C GLY A 76 -0.58 10.68 2.87
N LEU A 77 -0.25 9.45 2.49
CA LEU A 77 -0.94 8.66 1.47
C LEU A 77 -1.57 7.42 2.10
N THR A 78 -2.73 7.02 1.58
CA THR A 78 -3.39 5.75 1.91
C THR A 78 -3.09 4.74 0.82
N PHE A 79 -2.53 3.59 1.18
CA PHE A 79 -2.28 2.47 0.29
C PHE A 79 -3.26 1.35 0.60
N ALA A 80 -3.85 0.76 -0.43
CA ALA A 80 -4.81 -0.32 -0.28
C ALA A 80 -4.58 -1.40 -1.34
N VAL A 81 -4.67 -2.65 -0.90
CA VAL A 81 -4.74 -3.84 -1.75
C VAL A 81 -5.98 -4.62 -1.35
N ALA A 82 -6.83 -4.96 -2.31
CA ALA A 82 -8.09 -5.64 -2.06
C ALA A 82 -8.36 -6.73 -3.10
N TRP A 83 -9.13 -7.74 -2.73
CA TRP A 83 -9.52 -8.84 -3.62
C TRP A 83 -10.89 -9.42 -3.25
N ALA A 84 -11.54 -10.01 -4.25
CA ALA A 84 -12.76 -10.79 -4.10
C ALA A 84 -12.74 -11.98 -5.07
N GLU A 85 -13.36 -13.08 -4.65
CA GLU A 85 -13.67 -14.23 -5.50
C GLU A 85 -15.06 -14.04 -6.09
N LEU A 86 -15.20 -14.20 -7.40
CA LEU A 86 -16.49 -14.26 -8.07
C LEU A 86 -16.94 -15.71 -8.23
N ASP A 87 -18.24 -15.94 -8.32
CA ASP A 87 -18.82 -17.27 -8.58
C ASP A 87 -18.72 -17.70 -10.05
N ASP A 88 -18.42 -16.76 -10.97
CA ASP A 88 -18.32 -16.99 -12.40
C ASP A 88 -17.31 -16.02 -13.05
N GLU A 89 -16.39 -16.55 -13.85
CA GLU A 89 -15.41 -15.77 -14.62
C GLU A 89 -16.08 -14.79 -15.60
N ALA A 90 -17.28 -15.10 -16.09
CA ALA A 90 -18.03 -14.21 -16.98
C ALA A 90 -18.37 -12.86 -16.32
N ARG A 91 -18.36 -12.78 -14.98
CA ARG A 91 -18.62 -11.55 -14.23
C ARG A 91 -17.41 -10.63 -14.11
N VAL A 92 -16.19 -11.13 -14.35
CA VAL A 92 -14.92 -10.42 -14.10
C VAL A 92 -14.87 -9.05 -14.77
N SER A 93 -15.16 -8.97 -16.06
CA SER A 93 -15.09 -7.69 -16.79
C SER A 93 -16.10 -6.66 -16.29
N GLY A 94 -17.29 -7.12 -15.88
CA GLY A 94 -18.32 -6.27 -15.28
C GLY A 94 -17.89 -5.78 -13.89
N ALA A 95 -17.33 -6.67 -13.07
CA ALA A 95 -16.83 -6.36 -11.74
C ALA A 95 -15.67 -5.35 -11.77
N LEU A 96 -14.67 -5.54 -12.65
CA LEU A 96 -13.57 -4.56 -12.78
C LEU A 96 -14.10 -3.18 -13.22
N THR A 97 -15.06 -3.15 -14.15
CA THR A 97 -15.67 -1.90 -14.62
C THR A 97 -16.45 -1.21 -13.51
N GLY A 98 -17.32 -1.92 -12.79
CA GLY A 98 -18.07 -1.35 -11.68
C GLY A 98 -17.14 -0.90 -10.54
N TRP A 99 -16.07 -1.63 -10.28
CA TRP A 99 -15.09 -1.24 -9.26
C TRP A 99 -14.28 0.01 -9.67
N ARG A 100 -13.92 0.19 -10.94
CA ARG A 100 -13.36 1.46 -11.44
C ARG A 100 -14.30 2.63 -11.18
N ARG A 101 -15.59 2.47 -11.49
CA ARG A 101 -16.62 3.49 -11.24
C ARG A 101 -16.76 3.81 -9.75
N ALA A 102 -16.76 2.80 -8.88
CA ALA A 102 -16.77 2.98 -7.43
C ALA A 102 -15.52 3.72 -6.92
N SER A 103 -14.36 3.50 -7.56
CA SER A 103 -13.11 4.17 -7.19
C SER A 103 -13.14 5.67 -7.53
N LEU A 104 -13.80 6.06 -8.62
CA LEU A 104 -14.08 7.47 -8.93
C LEU A 104 -15.09 8.08 -7.96
N ALA A 105 -16.14 7.34 -7.60
CA ALA A 105 -17.13 7.79 -6.62
C ALA A 105 -16.49 8.07 -5.25
N ALA A 106 -15.50 7.26 -4.85
CA ALA A 106 -14.77 7.44 -3.59
C ALA A 106 -14.02 8.78 -3.49
N VAL A 107 -13.65 9.37 -4.63
CA VAL A 107 -13.04 10.71 -4.72
C VAL A 107 -14.03 11.78 -5.21
N ARG A 108 -15.34 11.51 -5.09
CA ARG A 108 -16.44 12.43 -5.43
C ARG A 108 -16.46 12.89 -6.89
N LEU A 109 -15.99 12.04 -7.80
CA LEU A 109 -16.13 12.23 -9.24
C LEU A 109 -17.34 11.49 -9.78
N ASP A 110 -17.85 11.94 -10.93
CA ASP A 110 -18.90 11.24 -11.65
C ASP A 110 -18.44 9.82 -12.04
N PRO A 111 -19.09 8.75 -11.54
CA PRO A 111 -18.74 7.38 -11.85
C PRO A 111 -18.86 7.04 -13.34
N SER A 112 -19.67 7.78 -14.11
CA SER A 112 -19.81 7.59 -15.56
C SER A 112 -18.49 7.79 -16.31
N ARG A 113 -17.55 8.55 -15.73
CA ARG A 113 -16.21 8.79 -16.27
C ARG A 113 -15.28 7.58 -16.15
N GLY A 114 -15.71 6.46 -15.56
CA GLY A 114 -14.89 5.25 -15.43
C GLY A 114 -14.36 4.73 -16.78
N ASP A 115 -15.05 5.02 -17.88
CA ASP A 115 -14.65 4.62 -19.22
C ASP A 115 -13.97 5.75 -20.02
N ASP A 116 -13.84 6.95 -19.45
CA ASP A 116 -13.13 8.10 -20.04
C ASP A 116 -11.64 7.74 -20.25
N PRO A 117 -11.10 7.85 -21.48
CA PRO A 117 -9.68 7.59 -21.72
C PRO A 117 -8.74 8.47 -20.89
N THR A 118 -9.17 9.67 -20.50
CA THR A 118 -8.35 10.61 -19.72
C THR A 118 -8.12 10.16 -18.28
N THR A 119 -8.97 9.26 -17.76
CA THR A 119 -8.78 8.67 -16.43
C THR A 119 -7.97 7.38 -16.46
N ARG A 120 -7.40 6.98 -17.61
CA ARG A 120 -6.66 5.73 -17.77
C ARG A 120 -5.17 5.98 -17.72
N TRP A 121 -4.44 5.01 -17.17
CA TRP A 121 -2.99 4.90 -17.33
C TRP A 121 -2.61 3.48 -17.74
N ASN A 122 -1.46 3.32 -18.39
CA ASN A 122 -1.00 2.03 -18.85
C ASN A 122 -0.45 1.21 -17.67
N ALA A 123 -1.29 0.33 -17.12
CA ALA A 123 -0.95 -0.54 -16.01
C ALA A 123 -0.85 -1.99 -16.49
N ALA A 124 0.18 -2.70 -16.02
CA ALA A 124 0.33 -4.13 -16.21
C ALA A 124 0.67 -4.78 -14.88
N VAL A 125 0.14 -5.97 -14.63
CA VAL A 125 0.44 -6.79 -13.45
C VAL A 125 0.88 -8.17 -13.95
N PRO A 126 2.12 -8.62 -13.66
CA PRO A 126 2.58 -9.95 -14.03
C PRO A 126 1.61 -11.04 -13.57
N GLY A 127 1.22 -11.92 -14.50
CA GLY A 127 0.29 -13.03 -14.25
C GLY A 127 -1.20 -12.66 -14.26
N ALA A 128 -1.57 -11.39 -14.41
CA ALA A 128 -2.96 -10.99 -14.62
C ALA A 128 -3.43 -11.30 -16.04
N THR A 129 -4.67 -11.75 -16.19
CA THR A 129 -5.33 -11.95 -17.49
C THR A 129 -5.98 -10.66 -18.01
N GLN A 130 -6.33 -9.76 -17.10
CA GLN A 130 -6.86 -8.44 -17.39
C GLN A 130 -6.30 -7.43 -16.39
N ALA A 131 -5.93 -6.23 -16.85
CA ALA A 131 -5.50 -5.12 -15.99
C ALA A 131 -6.01 -3.80 -16.58
N GLN A 132 -6.51 -2.92 -15.71
CA GLN A 132 -7.11 -1.65 -16.07
C GLN A 132 -6.62 -0.58 -15.09
N GLY A 133 -5.77 0.34 -15.57
CA GLY A 133 -5.28 1.46 -14.78
C GLY A 133 -6.31 2.58 -14.70
N LEU A 134 -6.50 3.13 -13.50
CA LEU A 134 -7.31 4.32 -13.23
C LEU A 134 -6.44 5.39 -12.55
N MET A 135 -6.53 6.63 -13.02
CA MET A 135 -5.98 7.80 -12.35
C MET A 135 -6.98 8.95 -12.42
N ALA A 136 -7.14 9.68 -11.31
CA ALA A 136 -8.02 10.84 -11.27
C ALA A 136 -7.66 11.78 -10.12
N GLN A 137 -8.16 13.02 -10.19
CA GLN A 137 -8.11 13.98 -9.10
C GLN A 137 -9.52 14.45 -8.77
N GLY A 138 -9.89 14.33 -7.50
CA GLY A 138 -11.20 14.69 -6.99
C GLY A 138 -11.08 15.34 -5.61
N SER A 139 -12.04 15.06 -4.73
CA SER A 139 -12.06 15.59 -3.37
C SER A 139 -12.45 14.55 -2.32
N ASP A 140 -11.95 14.74 -1.10
CA ASP A 140 -12.33 13.93 0.07
C ASP A 140 -13.64 14.44 0.72
N HIS A 141 -14.02 13.85 1.86
CA HIS A 141 -15.23 14.24 2.58
C HIS A 141 -15.23 15.67 3.14
N GLN A 142 -14.05 16.27 3.27
CA GLN A 142 -13.85 17.63 3.75
C GLN A 142 -13.67 18.62 2.59
N GLY A 143 -13.83 18.17 1.34
CA GLY A 143 -13.66 19.00 0.15
C GLY A 143 -12.19 19.26 -0.22
N ARG A 144 -11.23 18.59 0.44
CA ARG A 144 -9.81 18.76 0.12
C ARG A 144 -9.47 17.95 -1.12
N ALA A 145 -8.58 18.48 -1.96
CA ALA A 145 -8.12 17.78 -3.14
C ALA A 145 -7.50 16.43 -2.77
N VAL A 146 -7.85 15.39 -3.52
CA VAL A 146 -7.28 14.05 -3.38
C VAL A 146 -7.03 13.48 -4.77
N GLN A 147 -5.85 12.92 -4.97
CA GLN A 147 -5.54 12.13 -6.15
C GLN A 147 -5.81 10.66 -5.83
N VAL A 148 -6.21 9.91 -6.85
CA VAL A 148 -6.27 8.45 -6.83
C VAL A 148 -5.47 7.93 -8.01
N ARG A 149 -4.61 6.94 -7.75
CA ARG A 149 -4.04 6.08 -8.78
C ARG A 149 -4.29 4.64 -8.37
N ALA A 150 -4.87 3.86 -9.26
CA ALA A 150 -5.24 2.48 -8.98
C ALA A 150 -5.02 1.59 -10.21
N VAL A 151 -4.88 0.29 -9.97
CA VAL A 151 -5.00 -0.74 -10.98
C VAL A 151 -6.04 -1.76 -10.51
N HIS A 152 -6.99 -2.08 -11.39
CA HIS A 152 -7.99 -3.12 -11.21
C HIS A 152 -7.65 -4.26 -12.16
N PHE A 153 -7.47 -5.46 -11.65
CA PHE A 153 -6.94 -6.58 -12.42
C PHE A 153 -7.55 -7.91 -11.98
N ALA A 154 -7.37 -8.95 -12.77
CA ALA A 154 -7.98 -10.25 -12.52
C ALA A 154 -7.09 -11.44 -12.93
N ARG A 155 -7.38 -12.59 -12.35
CA ARG A 155 -6.90 -13.90 -12.78
C ARG A 155 -7.93 -14.98 -12.46
N GLY A 156 -8.41 -15.68 -13.48
CA GLY A 156 -9.59 -16.55 -13.34
C GLY A 156 -10.78 -15.73 -12.84
N ALA A 157 -11.51 -16.27 -11.86
CA ALA A 157 -12.65 -15.60 -11.22
C ALA A 157 -12.26 -14.60 -10.10
N GLN A 158 -10.98 -14.51 -9.73
CA GLN A 158 -10.53 -13.54 -8.74
C GLN A 158 -10.28 -12.16 -9.36
N VAL A 159 -10.84 -11.14 -8.71
CA VAL A 159 -10.63 -9.73 -9.04
C VAL A 159 -9.88 -9.03 -7.91
N PHE A 160 -9.02 -8.08 -8.30
CA PHE A 160 -8.10 -7.39 -7.43
C PHE A 160 -8.12 -5.88 -7.67
N GLN A 161 -7.78 -5.13 -6.63
CA GLN A 161 -7.45 -3.72 -6.71
C GLN A 161 -6.18 -3.45 -5.93
N ALA A 162 -5.30 -2.63 -6.49
CA ALA A 162 -4.29 -1.91 -5.73
C ALA A 162 -4.46 -0.41 -5.97
N ALA A 163 -4.48 0.39 -4.92
CA ALA A 163 -4.78 1.82 -5.00
C ALA A 163 -3.95 2.65 -4.03
N VAL A 164 -3.59 3.85 -4.46
CA VAL A 164 -2.99 4.90 -3.64
C VAL A 164 -3.91 6.11 -3.69
N TYR A 165 -4.19 6.69 -2.52
CA TYR A 165 -4.97 7.91 -2.34
C TYR A 165 -4.16 8.94 -1.57
N GLY A 166 -4.34 10.22 -1.88
CA GLY A 166 -3.72 11.30 -1.11
C GLY A 166 -3.32 12.50 -1.96
N GLN A 167 -2.49 13.36 -1.39
CA GLN A 167 -1.96 14.54 -2.07
C GLN A 167 -0.46 14.38 -2.32
N GLY A 168 0.05 14.95 -3.41
CA GLY A 168 1.50 15.00 -3.66
C GLY A 168 2.15 13.63 -3.81
N MET A 169 1.49 12.69 -4.50
CA MET A 169 2.07 11.37 -4.81
C MET A 169 3.36 11.56 -5.62
N SER A 170 4.47 11.01 -5.14
CA SER A 170 5.68 10.92 -5.95
C SER A 170 5.63 9.72 -6.88
N ASP A 171 6.19 9.87 -8.07
CA ASP A 171 6.26 8.77 -9.05
C ASP A 171 7.05 7.59 -8.51
N GLU A 172 8.14 7.83 -7.77
CA GLU A 172 8.97 6.77 -7.16
C GLU A 172 8.18 5.90 -6.16
N VAL A 173 7.41 6.54 -5.27
CA VAL A 173 6.63 5.81 -4.25
C VAL A 173 5.50 5.01 -4.90
N THR A 174 4.83 5.60 -5.89
CA THR A 174 3.76 4.88 -6.61
C THR A 174 4.32 3.76 -7.49
N ALA A 175 5.46 3.98 -8.16
CA ALA A 175 6.15 2.94 -8.94
C ALA A 175 6.52 1.74 -8.06
N THR A 176 7.17 1.98 -6.91
CA THR A 176 7.54 0.92 -5.96
C THR A 176 6.32 0.08 -5.53
N PHE A 177 5.19 0.74 -5.27
CA PHE A 177 3.95 0.06 -4.89
C PHE A 177 3.37 -0.80 -6.02
N PHE A 178 3.24 -0.26 -7.23
CA PHE A 178 2.62 -0.96 -8.36
C PHE A 178 3.53 -2.04 -8.97
N GLU A 179 4.84 -1.82 -9.02
CA GLU A 179 5.83 -2.81 -9.50
C GLU A 179 5.96 -4.00 -8.53
N GLY A 180 5.60 -3.81 -7.25
CA GLY A 180 5.54 -4.87 -6.26
C GLY A 180 4.38 -5.87 -6.45
N LEU A 181 3.45 -5.60 -7.37
CA LEU A 181 2.30 -6.46 -7.64
C LEU A 181 2.68 -7.61 -8.57
N LYS A 182 2.32 -8.84 -8.18
CA LYS A 182 2.37 -9.99 -9.09
C LYS A 182 1.41 -11.10 -8.67
N LEU A 183 0.97 -11.86 -9.66
CA LEU A 183 0.17 -13.06 -9.51
C LEU A 183 1.03 -14.27 -9.98
N PRO A 184 1.70 -14.98 -9.05
CA PRO A 184 2.61 -16.08 -9.36
C PRO A 184 1.89 -17.34 -9.83
#